data_AF-A0A2W1JK65-F1
#
_entry.id   AF-A0A2W1JK65-F1
#
_cell.length_a   1.000
_cell.length_b   1.000
_cell.length_c   1.000
_cell.angle_alpha   90.00
_cell.angle_beta   90.00
_cell.angle_gamma   90.00
#
_symmetry.space_group_name_H-M   'P 1'
#
loop_
_entity.id
_entity.type
_entity.pdbx_description
1 polymer ?
#
loop_
_entity_poly.entity_id
_entity_poly.type
_entity_poly.pdbx_seq_one_letter_code
_entity_poly.pdbx_strand_id
1 'polypeptide(L)'
;MAMKFDAEAAQQRIDQFWQLSASFGMERNAYHNYLNEIVSDRYALIKGLQLLRDELQLAAPRDAEGDADMQACGADLSLPSVVTTLAYTNCGDRIHQGEATKRYRDVVASRFATLSEIGELKLEAFFPAGGGTDNGATLAHVTVAHQLDQQLRQQLYTGNPQSMVLVAIDLKTHVGRLREGPEGNKKRTYGKTRESPWREPRAACGAISDTLNNYQPHNIIHRRIRDDLGEQNFQYLAHQQILTDDGIDITMAVAAAIVAIRGIRNTAMALTQELDERGLAHLTASTTVNRPSRDDLVIYLARATVFGGQVRIQCLGTHAEKYSGKLVEYAGERRLQLRYDDLDCAHLPVETISYPVQASGL
;
A
#
# COMPACT_ATOMS: atom_id res chain seq x y z
N MET A 1 -28.51 -22.05 -7.17
CA MET A 1 -28.25 -22.00 -5.72
C MET A 1 -26.78 -21.69 -5.54
N ALA A 2 -26.42 -20.59 -4.89
CA ALA A 2 -25.03 -20.29 -4.60
C ALA A 2 -24.42 -21.37 -3.72
N MET A 3 -23.20 -21.80 -4.06
CA MET A 3 -22.45 -22.72 -3.20
C MET A 3 -22.10 -22.01 -1.89
N LYS A 4 -22.21 -22.73 -0.77
CA LYS A 4 -21.77 -22.21 0.53
C LYS A 4 -20.27 -21.94 0.47
N PHE A 5 -19.87 -20.73 0.83
CA PHE A 5 -18.47 -20.33 0.86
C PHE A 5 -17.67 -21.15 1.90
N ASP A 6 -16.48 -21.61 1.49
CA ASP A 6 -15.49 -22.26 2.34
C ASP A 6 -14.53 -21.21 2.93
N ALA A 7 -15.01 -20.54 3.98
CA ALA A 7 -14.23 -19.54 4.69
C ALA A 7 -13.01 -20.13 5.42
N GLU A 8 -13.03 -21.42 5.74
CA GLU A 8 -11.94 -22.09 6.45
C GLU A 8 -10.69 -22.16 5.58
N ALA A 9 -10.83 -22.54 4.29
CA ALA A 9 -9.71 -22.57 3.36
C ALA A 9 -9.06 -21.17 3.18
N ALA A 10 -9.87 -20.11 3.11
CA ALA A 10 -9.36 -18.75 3.04
C ALA A 10 -8.67 -18.32 4.34
N GLN A 11 -9.24 -18.65 5.51
CA GLN A 11 -8.64 -18.38 6.81
C GLN A 11 -7.28 -19.06 6.97
N GLN A 12 -7.13 -20.30 6.49
CA GLN A 12 -5.85 -21.02 6.51
C GLN A 12 -4.76 -20.29 5.71
N ARG A 13 -5.09 -19.71 4.55
CA ARG A 13 -4.12 -18.90 3.76
C ARG A 13 -3.73 -17.62 4.50
N ILE A 14 -4.69 -16.97 5.17
CA ILE A 14 -4.45 -15.77 5.97
C ILE A 14 -3.56 -16.09 7.17
N ASP A 15 -3.79 -17.20 7.86
CA ASP A 15 -2.97 -17.60 9.00
C ASP A 15 -1.54 -17.96 8.56
N GLN A 16 -1.36 -18.58 7.38
CA GLN A 16 -0.03 -18.77 6.78
C GLN A 16 0.65 -17.44 6.42
N PHE A 17 -0.09 -16.49 5.85
CA PHE A 17 0.41 -15.14 5.57
C PHE A 17 0.93 -14.46 6.85
N TRP A 18 0.20 -14.55 7.96
CA TRP A 18 0.62 -13.97 9.24
C TRP A 18 1.81 -14.67 9.90
N GLN A 19 2.22 -15.84 9.40
CA GLN A 19 3.48 -16.50 9.79
C GLN A 19 4.69 -16.01 8.99
N LEU A 20 4.49 -15.27 7.89
CA LEU A 20 5.58 -14.71 7.12
C LEU A 20 6.28 -13.60 7.91
N SER A 21 7.61 -13.65 7.92
CA SER A 21 8.41 -12.54 8.43
C SER A 21 8.23 -11.29 7.57
N ALA A 22 8.28 -10.12 8.19
CA ALA A 22 8.30 -8.84 7.50
C ALA A 22 9.34 -7.93 8.16
N SER A 23 9.91 -7.00 7.39
CA SER A 23 10.87 -6.04 7.93
C SER A 23 10.41 -4.61 7.73
N PHE A 24 10.07 -3.97 8.84
CA PHE A 24 9.58 -2.60 8.85
C PHE A 24 10.70 -1.58 9.11
N GLY A 25 10.51 -0.36 8.62
CA GLY A 25 11.27 0.82 9.07
C GLY A 25 12.64 1.04 8.44
N MET A 26 13.21 0.09 7.71
CA MET A 26 14.50 0.29 7.04
C MET A 26 14.33 0.70 5.57
N GLU A 27 15.10 1.70 5.14
CA GLU A 27 15.30 2.00 3.73
C GLU A 27 15.93 0.82 3.00
N ARG A 28 15.19 0.24 2.06
CA ARG A 28 15.65 -0.86 1.20
C ARG A 28 15.43 -0.53 -0.27
N ASN A 29 16.07 -1.29 -1.14
CA ASN A 29 15.81 -1.20 -2.57
C ASN A 29 14.32 -1.50 -2.83
N ALA A 30 13.69 -0.73 -3.72
CA ALA A 30 12.30 -0.93 -4.09
C ALA A 30 11.98 -2.37 -4.52
N TYR A 31 12.83 -3.01 -5.34
CA TYR A 31 12.63 -4.41 -5.74
C TYR A 31 12.62 -5.36 -4.56
N HIS A 32 13.51 -5.14 -3.59
CA HIS A 32 13.59 -5.99 -2.41
C HIS A 32 12.29 -5.91 -1.59
N ASN A 33 11.80 -4.70 -1.31
CA ASN A 33 10.55 -4.55 -0.55
C ASN A 33 9.34 -5.05 -1.34
N TYR A 34 9.25 -4.72 -2.63
CA TYR A 34 8.12 -5.15 -3.45
C TYR A 34 8.06 -6.68 -3.57
N LEU A 35 9.20 -7.35 -3.75
CA LEU A 35 9.23 -8.81 -3.83
C LEU A 35 9.00 -9.50 -2.48
N ASN A 36 9.73 -9.09 -1.44
CA ASN A 36 9.76 -9.80 -0.17
C ASN A 36 8.66 -9.41 0.80
N GLU A 37 8.03 -8.25 0.63
CA GLU A 37 7.03 -7.73 1.58
C GLU A 37 5.64 -7.55 0.94
N ILE A 38 5.53 -7.37 -0.39
CA ILE A 38 4.22 -7.17 -1.04
C ILE A 38 3.83 -8.37 -1.90
N VAL A 39 4.72 -8.81 -2.78
CA VAL A 39 4.44 -9.90 -3.73
C VAL A 39 4.37 -11.25 -3.01
N SER A 40 5.32 -11.55 -2.12
CA SER A 40 5.30 -12.74 -1.25
C SER A 40 4.00 -12.84 -0.45
N ASP A 41 3.63 -11.75 0.22
CA ASP A 41 2.44 -11.60 1.05
C ASP A 41 1.18 -11.92 0.25
N ARG A 42 1.01 -11.30 -0.92
CA ARG A 42 -0.14 -11.55 -1.80
C ARG A 42 -0.16 -12.98 -2.34
N TYR A 43 0.99 -13.53 -2.74
CA TYR A 43 1.04 -14.92 -3.20
C TYR A 43 0.70 -15.93 -2.11
N ALA A 44 1.04 -15.65 -0.84
CA ALA A 44 0.61 -16.49 0.28
C ALA A 44 -0.92 -16.47 0.44
N LEU A 45 -1.54 -15.29 0.31
CA LEU A 45 -2.99 -15.12 0.40
C LEU A 45 -3.77 -15.82 -0.72
N ILE A 46 -3.17 -15.98 -1.91
CA ILE A 46 -3.84 -16.62 -3.06
C ILE A 46 -3.28 -18.01 -3.41
N LYS A 47 -2.40 -18.55 -2.56
CA LYS A 47 -1.68 -19.79 -2.86
C LYS A 47 -2.66 -20.93 -3.13
N GLY A 48 -2.56 -21.54 -4.31
CA GLY A 48 -3.42 -22.67 -4.72
C GLY A 48 -4.73 -22.26 -5.41
N LEU A 49 -4.95 -20.96 -5.65
CA LEU A 49 -6.06 -20.45 -6.44
C LEU A 49 -5.58 -20.13 -7.87
N GLN A 50 -6.44 -20.33 -8.86
CA GLN A 50 -6.26 -19.79 -10.20
C GLN A 50 -6.41 -18.27 -10.14
N LEU A 51 -5.37 -17.55 -10.57
CA LEU A 51 -5.40 -16.10 -10.64
C LEU A 51 -6.14 -15.65 -11.90
N LEU A 52 -7.27 -14.99 -11.69
CA LEU A 52 -8.11 -14.39 -12.73
C LEU A 52 -7.93 -12.89 -12.71
N ARG A 53 -7.17 -12.37 -13.67
CA ARG A 53 -6.90 -10.93 -13.75
C ARG A 53 -6.86 -10.41 -15.18
N ASP A 54 -6.92 -11.28 -16.17
CA ASP A 54 -7.08 -10.90 -17.57
C ASP A 54 -8.56 -10.97 -17.92
N GLU A 55 -9.11 -9.89 -18.47
CA GLU A 55 -10.53 -9.82 -18.83
C GLU A 55 -10.93 -10.92 -19.83
N LEU A 56 -10.00 -11.42 -20.66
CA LEU A 56 -10.27 -12.57 -21.54
C LEU A 56 -10.51 -13.86 -20.75
N GLN A 57 -10.00 -14.00 -19.53
CA GLN A 57 -10.30 -15.13 -18.65
C GLN A 57 -11.75 -15.11 -18.15
N LEU A 58 -12.42 -13.97 -18.24
CA LEU A 58 -13.82 -13.79 -17.87
C LEU A 58 -14.78 -14.00 -19.06
N ALA A 59 -14.25 -14.32 -20.24
CA ALA A 59 -15.01 -14.69 -21.43
C ALA A 59 -15.62 -16.09 -21.29
N ALA A 60 -16.48 -16.30 -20.28
CA ALA A 60 -17.24 -17.52 -20.07
C ALA A 60 -18.56 -17.49 -20.89
N PRO A 61 -19.14 -18.66 -21.24
CA PRO A 61 -20.15 -18.75 -22.29
C PRO A 61 -21.52 -18.31 -21.79
N ARG A 62 -22.19 -17.46 -22.59
CA ARG A 62 -23.52 -16.78 -22.41
C ARG A 62 -23.25 -15.29 -22.16
N ASP A 63 -23.11 -14.45 -23.19
CA ASP A 63 -24.27 -13.87 -23.89
C ASP A 63 -23.93 -13.28 -25.28
N ALA A 64 -22.86 -13.75 -25.93
CA ALA A 64 -22.61 -13.36 -27.33
C ALA A 64 -23.51 -14.19 -28.26
N GLU A 65 -24.45 -13.54 -28.93
CA GLU A 65 -24.97 -14.00 -30.21
C GLU A 65 -23.77 -14.17 -31.17
N GLY A 66 -23.17 -15.37 -31.19
CA GLY A 66 -22.07 -15.71 -32.08
C GLY A 66 -20.96 -16.51 -31.41
N ASP A 67 -20.60 -17.62 -32.06
CA ASP A 67 -19.35 -18.36 -31.88
C ASP A 67 -18.14 -17.42 -31.94
N ALA A 68 -17.76 -16.83 -30.80
CA ALA A 68 -16.50 -16.14 -30.68
C ALA A 68 -15.46 -17.13 -30.13
N ASP A 69 -14.42 -17.41 -30.91
CA ASP A 69 -13.24 -18.20 -30.50
C ASP A 69 -12.62 -17.69 -29.17
N MET A 70 -12.93 -16.44 -28.77
CA MET A 70 -12.58 -15.85 -27.48
C MET A 70 -13.05 -16.66 -26.27
N GLN A 71 -14.10 -17.49 -26.39
CA GLN A 71 -14.50 -18.40 -25.30
C GLN A 71 -13.39 -19.39 -24.90
N ALA A 72 -12.47 -19.70 -25.82
CA ALA A 72 -11.31 -20.54 -25.51
C ALA A 72 -10.35 -19.89 -24.50
N CYS A 73 -10.43 -18.57 -24.30
CA CYS A 73 -9.67 -17.85 -23.28
C CYS A 73 -10.30 -17.94 -21.88
N GLY A 74 -11.59 -18.29 -21.80
CA GLY A 74 -12.35 -18.34 -20.55
C GLY A 74 -11.74 -19.31 -19.54
N ALA A 75 -11.71 -18.89 -18.28
CA ALA A 75 -11.22 -19.72 -17.19
C ALA A 75 -12.23 -20.81 -16.78
N ASP A 76 -11.71 -21.96 -16.35
CA ASP A 76 -12.51 -22.99 -15.70
C ASP A 76 -12.85 -22.57 -14.27
N LEU A 77 -14.00 -21.93 -14.09
CA LEU A 77 -14.50 -21.46 -12.80
C LEU A 77 -14.91 -22.61 -11.85
N SER A 78 -14.88 -23.87 -12.28
CA SER A 78 -15.04 -25.02 -11.38
C SER A 78 -13.82 -25.23 -10.48
N LEU A 79 -12.67 -24.66 -10.85
CA LEU A 79 -11.46 -24.64 -10.02
C LEU A 79 -11.54 -23.51 -8.97
N PRO A 80 -10.83 -23.64 -7.83
CA PRO A 80 -10.68 -22.55 -6.88
C PRO A 80 -9.97 -21.36 -7.53
N SER A 81 -10.62 -20.20 -7.57
CA SER A 81 -10.17 -19.03 -8.32
C SER A 81 -10.19 -17.75 -7.49
N VAL A 82 -9.31 -16.82 -7.81
CA VAL A 82 -9.28 -15.48 -7.21
C VAL A 82 -9.28 -14.42 -8.30
N VAL A 83 -10.19 -13.45 -8.18
CA VAL A 83 -10.09 -12.22 -8.94
C VAL A 83 -9.35 -11.18 -8.12
N THR A 84 -8.40 -10.48 -8.74
CA THR A 84 -7.59 -9.46 -8.05
C THR A 84 -7.85 -8.08 -8.62
N THR A 85 -8.05 -7.10 -7.73
CA THR A 85 -8.08 -5.68 -8.08
C THR A 85 -6.98 -4.96 -7.33
N LEU A 86 -6.27 -4.06 -8.00
CA LEU A 86 -5.14 -3.34 -7.41
C LEU A 86 -5.33 -1.84 -7.48
N ALA A 87 -5.30 -1.20 -6.32
CA ALA A 87 -5.14 0.24 -6.17
C ALA A 87 -3.79 0.58 -5.53
N TYR A 88 -3.27 1.75 -5.87
CA TYR A 88 -2.20 2.36 -5.11
C TYR A 88 -2.37 3.87 -5.03
N THR A 89 -1.69 4.46 -4.06
CA THR A 89 -1.62 5.91 -3.93
C THR A 89 -0.18 6.37 -4.08
N ASN A 90 0.02 7.60 -4.56
CA ASN A 90 1.31 8.28 -4.58
C ASN A 90 1.08 9.77 -4.32
N CYS A 91 2.12 10.52 -3.93
CA CYS A 91 1.98 11.97 -4.01
C CYS A 91 2.05 12.42 -5.48
N GLY A 92 1.24 13.43 -5.86
CA GLY A 92 1.29 14.09 -7.17
C GLY A 92 2.59 14.88 -7.44
N ASP A 93 3.55 14.88 -6.51
CA ASP A 93 4.86 15.51 -6.71
C ASP A 93 5.58 14.88 -7.91
N ARG A 94 6.11 15.72 -8.81
CA ARG A 94 6.81 15.30 -10.04
C ARG A 94 7.95 14.31 -9.79
N ILE A 95 8.59 14.34 -8.62
CA ILE A 95 9.67 13.38 -8.29
C ILE A 95 9.17 11.93 -8.19
N HIS A 96 7.87 11.71 -8.02
CA HIS A 96 7.26 10.38 -8.03
C HIS A 96 6.90 9.84 -9.41
N GLN A 97 6.85 10.69 -10.44
CA GLN A 97 6.42 10.31 -11.78
C GLN A 97 7.47 9.47 -12.54
N GLY A 98 8.57 9.09 -11.88
CA GLY A 98 9.67 8.33 -12.45
C GLY A 98 9.79 6.89 -11.95
N GLU A 99 11.02 6.51 -11.59
CA GLU A 99 11.48 5.12 -11.52
C GLU A 99 10.79 4.27 -10.45
N ALA A 100 10.44 4.83 -9.29
CA ALA A 100 9.71 4.11 -8.24
C ALA A 100 8.33 3.62 -8.70
N THR A 101 7.65 4.42 -9.52
CA THR A 101 6.33 4.10 -10.09
C THR A 101 6.45 3.06 -11.20
N LYS A 102 7.47 3.19 -12.07
CA LYS A 102 7.77 2.16 -13.08
C LYS A 102 8.08 0.81 -12.44
N ARG A 103 8.99 0.77 -11.46
CA ARG A 103 9.35 -0.47 -10.74
C ARG A 103 8.19 -1.11 -10.03
N TYR A 104 7.32 -0.29 -9.43
CA TYR A 104 6.09 -0.80 -8.81
C TYR A 104 5.18 -1.44 -9.85
N ARG A 105 5.02 -0.82 -11.03
CA ARG A 105 4.27 -1.44 -12.14
C ARG A 105 4.90 -2.75 -12.60
N ASP A 106 6.21 -2.78 -12.80
CA ASP A 106 6.95 -3.94 -13.31
C ASP A 106 6.96 -5.13 -12.34
N VAL A 107 6.91 -4.86 -11.02
CA VAL A 107 7.02 -5.89 -9.98
C VAL A 107 5.66 -6.26 -9.38
N VAL A 108 4.88 -5.28 -8.95
CA VAL A 108 3.65 -5.53 -8.20
C VAL A 108 2.45 -5.57 -9.14
N ALA A 109 2.22 -4.49 -9.89
CA ALA A 109 1.01 -4.39 -10.70
C ALA A 109 0.99 -5.40 -11.84
N SER A 110 2.15 -5.67 -12.46
CA SER A 110 2.31 -6.71 -13.49
C SER A 110 1.90 -8.11 -13.04
N ARG A 111 1.66 -8.34 -11.74
CA ARG A 111 1.20 -9.60 -11.16
C ARG A 111 -0.24 -9.57 -10.65
N PHE A 112 -0.73 -8.45 -10.13
CA PHE A 112 -2.00 -8.39 -9.39
C PHE A 112 -3.00 -7.35 -9.91
N ALA A 113 -2.60 -6.46 -10.83
CA ALA A 113 -3.57 -5.60 -11.50
C ALA A 113 -4.28 -6.34 -12.62
N THR A 114 -5.47 -5.88 -12.94
CA THR A 114 -6.28 -6.35 -14.06
C THR A 114 -5.56 -6.04 -15.38
N LEU A 115 -5.63 -6.95 -16.33
CA LEU A 115 -5.27 -6.77 -17.73
C LEU A 115 -6.56 -6.64 -18.52
N SER A 116 -6.62 -5.61 -19.36
CA SER A 116 -7.70 -5.44 -20.30
C SER A 116 -7.69 -6.53 -21.37
N GLU A 117 -8.79 -6.63 -22.11
CA GLU A 117 -8.93 -7.50 -23.27
C GLU A 117 -7.89 -7.25 -24.38
N ILE A 118 -7.26 -6.06 -24.39
CA ILE A 118 -6.16 -5.70 -25.30
C ILE A 118 -4.77 -5.75 -24.64
N GLY A 119 -4.66 -6.27 -23.42
CA GLY A 119 -3.41 -6.45 -22.69
C GLY A 119 -2.90 -5.21 -21.95
N GLU A 120 -3.73 -4.18 -21.73
CA GLU A 120 -3.36 -3.00 -20.97
C GLU A 120 -3.52 -3.23 -19.46
N LEU A 121 -2.54 -2.77 -18.69
CA LEU A 121 -2.60 -2.88 -17.23
C LEU A 121 -3.57 -1.83 -16.64
N LYS A 122 -4.73 -2.31 -16.19
CA LYS A 122 -5.77 -1.56 -15.48
C LYS A 122 -5.52 -1.65 -13.97
N LEU A 123 -4.90 -0.61 -13.42
CA LEU A 123 -4.75 -0.42 -11.98
C LEU A 123 -5.29 0.95 -11.56
N GLU A 124 -5.83 1.02 -10.36
CA GLU A 124 -6.29 2.29 -9.81
C GLU A 124 -5.14 3.09 -9.21
N ALA A 125 -4.99 4.32 -9.67
CA ALA A 125 -3.89 5.21 -9.29
C ALA A 125 -4.45 6.51 -8.73
N PHE A 126 -4.26 6.71 -7.43
CA PHE A 126 -4.68 7.94 -6.74
C PHE A 126 -3.46 8.81 -6.43
N PHE A 127 -3.62 10.13 -6.54
CA PHE A 127 -2.51 11.08 -6.36
C PHE A 127 -2.75 12.14 -5.26
N PRO A 128 -3.10 11.74 -4.02
CA PRO A 128 -3.30 12.67 -2.91
C PRO A 128 -2.05 13.54 -2.69
N ALA A 129 -2.23 14.85 -2.48
CA ALA A 129 -1.11 15.70 -2.03
C ALA A 129 -0.59 15.17 -0.68
N GLY A 130 0.72 14.96 -0.47
CA GLY A 130 1.22 14.23 0.72
C GLY A 130 1.45 12.73 0.49
N GLY A 131 0.80 12.13 -0.50
CA GLY A 131 0.69 10.68 -0.62
C GLY A 131 -0.26 10.09 0.43
N GLY A 132 -0.23 8.77 0.62
CA GLY A 132 -1.09 8.11 1.62
C GLY A 132 -2.51 7.99 1.12
N THR A 133 -3.48 8.68 1.71
CA THR A 133 -4.87 8.57 1.27
C THR A 133 -5.56 9.94 1.35
N ASP A 134 -6.40 10.29 0.37
CA ASP A 134 -7.27 11.48 0.47
C ASP A 134 -8.45 11.21 1.42
N ASN A 135 -9.10 10.05 1.24
CA ASN A 135 -10.13 9.52 2.12
C ASN A 135 -10.15 7.98 2.02
N GLY A 136 -10.00 7.29 3.16
CA GLY A 136 -9.97 5.81 3.21
C GLY A 136 -11.26 5.17 2.71
N ALA A 137 -12.41 5.81 2.97
CA ALA A 137 -13.70 5.33 2.50
C ALA A 137 -13.84 5.43 0.98
N THR A 138 -13.45 6.57 0.39
CA THR A 138 -13.46 6.75 -1.06
C THR A 138 -12.52 5.75 -1.74
N LEU A 139 -11.31 5.58 -1.21
CA LEU A 139 -10.34 4.63 -1.76
C LEU A 139 -10.88 3.19 -1.71
N ALA A 140 -11.45 2.78 -0.58
CA ALA A 140 -12.07 1.46 -0.42
C ALA A 140 -13.24 1.26 -1.41
N HIS A 141 -14.20 2.19 -1.40
CA HIS A 141 -15.41 2.11 -2.21
C HIS A 141 -15.11 2.01 -3.71
N VAL A 142 -14.27 2.91 -4.23
CA VAL A 142 -13.95 2.93 -5.67
C VAL A 142 -13.22 1.64 -6.07
N THR A 143 -12.24 1.20 -5.26
CA THR A 143 -11.48 -0.02 -5.57
C THR A 143 -12.37 -1.27 -5.55
N VAL A 144 -13.29 -1.39 -4.59
CA VAL A 144 -14.22 -2.53 -4.51
C VAL A 144 -15.27 -2.47 -5.62
N ALA A 145 -15.76 -1.28 -5.98
CA ALA A 145 -16.74 -1.11 -7.04
C ALA A 145 -16.23 -1.59 -8.40
N HIS A 146 -14.94 -1.44 -8.68
CA HIS A 146 -14.32 -1.86 -9.94
C HIS A 146 -13.82 -3.32 -9.96
N GLN A 147 -14.14 -4.13 -8.95
CA GLN A 147 -13.59 -5.49 -8.87
C GLN A 147 -14.20 -6.45 -9.89
N LEU A 148 -15.52 -6.53 -9.92
CA LEU A 148 -16.32 -7.44 -10.73
C LEU A 148 -17.77 -6.96 -10.75
N ASP A 149 -18.37 -6.96 -11.94
CA ASP A 149 -19.80 -6.83 -12.12
C ASP A 149 -20.56 -8.01 -11.49
N GLN A 150 -21.84 -7.77 -11.16
CA GLN A 150 -22.66 -8.73 -10.42
C GLN A 150 -22.77 -10.09 -11.12
N GLN A 151 -22.92 -10.12 -12.46
CA GLN A 151 -23.02 -11.35 -13.23
C GLN A 151 -21.74 -12.20 -13.14
N LEU A 152 -20.57 -11.58 -13.31
CA LEU A 152 -19.28 -12.26 -13.21
C LEU A 152 -19.00 -12.73 -11.78
N ARG A 153 -19.38 -11.93 -10.78
CA ARG A 153 -19.28 -12.32 -9.37
C ARG A 153 -20.14 -13.55 -9.07
N GLN A 154 -21.37 -13.60 -9.58
CA GLN A 154 -22.25 -14.75 -9.42
C GLN A 154 -21.67 -16.00 -10.07
N GLN A 155 -21.09 -15.89 -11.27
CA GLN A 155 -20.41 -17.00 -11.95
C GLN A 155 -19.23 -17.52 -11.11
N LEU A 156 -18.37 -16.63 -10.62
CA LEU A 156 -17.24 -16.98 -9.75
C LEU A 156 -17.71 -17.72 -8.48
N TYR A 157 -18.75 -17.21 -7.81
CA TYR A 157 -19.21 -17.73 -6.52
C TYR A 157 -19.97 -19.05 -6.65
N THR A 158 -20.67 -19.26 -7.76
CA THR A 158 -21.36 -20.51 -8.07
C THR A 158 -20.44 -21.58 -8.65
N GLY A 159 -19.31 -21.18 -9.25
CA GLY A 159 -18.34 -22.11 -9.84
C GLY A 159 -17.59 -22.95 -8.80
N ASN A 160 -17.11 -22.32 -7.71
CA ASN A 160 -16.37 -23.02 -6.66
C ASN A 160 -16.55 -22.38 -5.26
N PRO A 161 -16.69 -23.19 -4.18
CA PRO A 161 -16.87 -22.68 -2.82
C PRO A 161 -15.63 -22.00 -2.23
N GLN A 162 -14.43 -22.23 -2.77
CA GLN A 162 -13.19 -21.57 -2.33
C GLN A 162 -12.86 -20.31 -3.12
N SER A 163 -13.63 -20.00 -4.17
CA SER A 163 -13.39 -18.82 -5.00
C SER A 163 -13.73 -17.53 -4.25
N MET A 164 -12.89 -16.52 -4.45
CA MET A 164 -12.88 -15.28 -3.67
C MET A 164 -12.44 -14.07 -4.50
N VAL A 165 -12.59 -12.87 -3.94
CA VAL A 165 -12.05 -11.64 -4.53
C VAL A 165 -10.98 -11.06 -3.60
N LEU A 166 -9.83 -10.70 -4.16
CA LEU A 166 -8.75 -10.03 -3.46
C LEU A 166 -8.67 -8.56 -3.87
N VAL A 167 -8.96 -7.68 -2.91
CA VAL A 167 -8.82 -6.22 -3.04
C VAL A 167 -7.48 -5.80 -2.46
N ALA A 168 -6.55 -5.45 -3.34
CA ALA A 168 -5.19 -5.06 -2.99
C ALA A 168 -5.03 -3.53 -3.02
N ILE A 169 -4.58 -2.93 -1.92
CA ILE A 169 -4.41 -1.46 -1.83
C ILE A 169 -3.03 -1.12 -1.24
N ASP A 170 -2.18 -0.44 -2.02
CA ASP A 170 -0.85 -0.02 -1.59
C ASP A 170 -0.79 1.50 -1.35
N LEU A 171 -0.76 1.90 -0.09
CA LEU A 171 -0.67 3.30 0.32
C LEU A 171 0.79 3.75 0.33
N LYS A 172 1.09 4.81 -0.43
CA LYS A 172 2.48 5.27 -0.55
C LYS A 172 2.57 6.77 -0.30
N THR A 173 3.38 7.13 0.68
CA THR A 173 3.83 8.50 0.92
C THR A 173 5.27 8.65 0.44
N HIS A 174 5.86 9.83 0.63
CA HIS A 174 7.27 10.03 0.34
C HIS A 174 7.97 11.07 1.17
N VAL A 175 9.29 10.98 1.12
CA VAL A 175 10.22 11.95 1.66
C VAL A 175 11.40 12.09 0.71
N GLY A 176 11.79 13.32 0.42
CA GLY A 176 13.00 13.64 -0.32
C GLY A 176 14.22 13.38 0.53
N ARG A 177 15.28 12.83 -0.10
CA ARG A 177 16.58 12.69 0.53
C ARG A 177 17.64 13.40 -0.29
N LEU A 178 18.18 14.46 0.28
CA LEU A 178 19.24 15.25 -0.33
C LEU A 178 20.59 14.94 0.34
N ARG A 179 21.65 14.88 -0.47
CA ARG A 179 23.04 14.80 0.00
C ARG A 179 23.82 15.95 -0.61
N GLU A 180 24.26 16.89 0.22
CA GLU A 180 24.94 18.11 -0.20
C GLU A 180 26.16 18.40 0.67
N GLY A 181 27.14 19.09 0.10
CA GLY A 181 28.42 19.39 0.75
C GLY A 181 29.62 18.86 -0.03
N PRO A 182 30.84 19.28 0.36
CA PRO A 182 32.07 18.84 -0.29
C PRO A 182 32.27 17.32 -0.15
N GLU A 183 33.02 16.74 -1.08
CA GLU A 183 33.38 15.32 -1.02
C GLU A 183 34.08 15.00 0.32
N GLY A 184 33.65 13.92 0.99
CA GLY A 184 34.09 13.58 2.34
C GLY A 184 33.25 14.16 3.49
N ASN A 185 32.42 15.19 3.26
CA ASN A 185 31.53 15.78 4.28
C ASN A 185 30.13 16.11 3.75
N LYS A 186 29.53 15.16 3.01
CA LYS A 186 28.18 15.31 2.46
C LYS A 186 27.15 15.20 3.59
N LYS A 187 26.51 16.32 3.95
CA LYS A 187 25.37 16.36 4.86
C LYS A 187 24.16 15.73 4.20
N ARG A 188 23.47 14.87 4.93
CA ARG A 188 22.21 14.25 4.52
C ARG A 188 21.04 15.00 5.14
N THR A 189 20.00 15.22 4.35
CA THR A 189 18.77 15.87 4.81
C THR A 189 17.57 15.07 4.32
N TYR A 190 16.64 14.77 5.22
CA TYR A 190 15.32 14.22 4.89
C TYR A 190 14.29 15.36 4.82
N GLY A 191 13.34 15.27 3.90
CA GLY A 191 12.34 16.31 3.67
C GLY A 191 12.72 17.29 2.56
N LYS A 192 13.90 17.14 1.94
CA LYS A 192 14.34 17.97 0.82
C LYS A 192 14.86 17.11 -0.32
N THR A 193 14.70 17.61 -1.54
CA THR A 193 15.20 16.97 -2.75
C THR A 193 15.62 18.02 -3.77
N ARG A 194 16.42 17.60 -4.76
CA ARG A 194 16.82 18.43 -5.88
C ARG A 194 16.64 17.64 -7.18
N GLU A 195 15.61 17.97 -7.94
CA GLU A 195 15.15 17.21 -9.12
C GLU A 195 16.25 16.99 -10.16
N SER A 196 17.13 17.98 -10.34
CA SER A 196 18.27 17.91 -11.25
C SER A 196 19.37 18.88 -10.81
N PRO A 197 20.61 18.75 -11.32
CA PRO A 197 21.69 19.69 -11.00
C PRO A 197 21.40 21.16 -11.36
N TRP A 198 20.40 21.42 -12.20
CA TRP A 198 20.01 22.77 -12.66
C TRP A 198 18.86 23.39 -11.87
N ARG A 199 18.34 22.71 -10.85
CA ARG A 199 17.23 23.19 -10.03
C ARG A 199 17.66 23.39 -8.59
N GLU A 200 17.02 24.33 -7.92
CA GLU A 200 17.25 24.53 -6.49
C GLU A 200 16.67 23.38 -5.65
N PRO A 201 17.30 23.03 -4.53
CA PRO A 201 16.69 22.17 -3.53
C PRO A 201 15.34 22.72 -3.04
N ARG A 202 14.35 21.84 -2.90
CA ARG A 202 13.03 22.17 -2.35
C ARG A 202 12.53 21.11 -1.40
N ALA A 203 11.47 21.44 -0.67
CA ALA A 203 10.78 20.49 0.19
C ALA A 203 10.18 19.32 -0.62
N ALA A 204 10.25 18.13 -0.05
CA ALA A 204 9.68 16.89 -0.56
C ALA A 204 9.44 15.93 0.63
N CYS A 205 8.22 15.54 0.97
CA CYS A 205 6.95 16.00 0.40
C CYS A 205 6.68 17.48 0.74
N GLY A 206 6.40 18.29 -0.29
CA GLY A 206 6.04 19.70 -0.09
C GLY A 206 4.79 19.89 0.78
N ALA A 207 3.76 19.07 0.59
CA ALA A 207 2.51 19.18 1.33
C ALA A 207 2.68 18.88 2.83
N ILE A 208 3.41 17.80 3.18
CA ILE A 208 3.68 17.47 4.59
C ILE A 208 4.57 18.55 5.22
N SER A 209 5.64 18.95 4.52
CA SER A 209 6.55 19.99 4.99
C SER A 209 5.82 21.30 5.25
N ASP A 210 4.98 21.76 4.32
CA ASP A 210 4.28 23.03 4.46
C ASP A 210 3.16 22.96 5.50
N THR A 211 2.50 21.80 5.65
CA THR A 211 1.54 21.57 6.74
C THR A 211 2.19 21.77 8.11
N LEU A 212 3.39 21.21 8.33
CA LEU A 212 4.07 21.29 9.62
C LEU A 212 4.69 22.66 9.90
N ASN A 213 5.19 23.35 8.87
CA ASN A 213 5.91 24.62 9.06
C ASN A 213 5.03 25.86 8.90
N ASN A 214 4.00 25.80 8.05
CA ASN A 214 3.16 26.94 7.66
C ASN A 214 1.67 26.53 7.59
N TYR A 215 1.16 25.88 8.64
CA TYR A 215 -0.22 25.42 8.67
C TYR A 215 -1.23 26.53 8.35
N GLN A 216 -2.18 26.23 7.46
CA GLN A 216 -3.22 27.17 7.02
C GLN A 216 -4.57 26.47 7.18
N PRO A 217 -5.45 26.92 8.11
CA PRO A 217 -6.70 26.21 8.41
C PRO A 217 -7.71 26.21 7.26
N HIS A 218 -7.55 27.08 6.26
CA HIS A 218 -8.40 27.12 5.07
C HIS A 218 -7.86 26.25 3.92
N ASN A 219 -6.60 25.78 4.00
CA ASN A 219 -6.04 24.85 3.03
C ASN A 219 -6.52 23.43 3.33
N ILE A 220 -7.29 22.85 2.41
CA ILE A 220 -7.89 21.51 2.57
C ILE A 220 -6.84 20.42 2.76
N ILE A 221 -5.67 20.55 2.11
CA ILE A 221 -4.58 19.57 2.20
C ILE A 221 -3.93 19.63 3.58
N HIS A 222 -3.76 20.84 4.14
CA HIS A 222 -3.16 21.01 5.46
C HIS A 222 -4.05 20.41 6.54
N ARG A 223 -5.38 20.66 6.47
CA ARG A 223 -6.34 20.04 7.38
C ARG A 223 -6.26 18.51 7.31
N ARG A 224 -6.31 17.95 6.10
CA ARG A 224 -6.28 16.51 5.90
C ARG A 224 -5.00 15.86 6.46
N ILE A 225 -3.82 16.42 6.15
CA ILE A 225 -2.55 15.90 6.67
C ILE A 225 -2.51 16.01 8.19
N ARG A 226 -3.01 17.11 8.77
CA ARG A 226 -3.12 17.26 10.23
C ARG A 226 -4.08 16.24 10.84
N ASP A 227 -5.18 15.93 10.17
CA ASP A 227 -6.13 14.89 10.61
C ASP A 227 -5.50 13.49 10.55
N ASP A 228 -4.74 13.18 9.48
CA ASP A 228 -4.00 11.92 9.34
C ASP A 228 -2.91 11.76 10.41
N LEU A 229 -2.20 12.85 10.72
CA LEU A 229 -1.24 12.89 11.82
C LEU A 229 -1.94 12.76 13.16
N GLY A 230 -3.09 13.39 13.34
CA GLY A 230 -3.72 13.64 14.63
C GLY A 230 -3.06 14.80 15.38
N GLU A 231 -3.85 15.47 16.22
CA GLU A 231 -3.46 16.74 16.82
C GLU A 231 -2.16 16.67 17.64
N GLN A 232 -2.00 15.64 18.46
CA GLN A 232 -0.80 15.47 19.30
C GLN A 232 0.47 15.34 18.46
N ASN A 233 0.43 14.50 17.42
CA ASN A 233 1.57 14.32 16.51
C ASN A 233 1.85 15.59 15.71
N PHE A 234 0.81 16.28 15.23
CA PHE A 234 0.96 17.53 14.53
C PHE A 234 1.69 18.57 15.40
N GLN A 235 1.23 18.77 16.64
CA GLN A 235 1.87 19.70 17.58
C GLN A 235 3.30 19.29 17.89
N TYR A 236 3.56 18.00 18.10
CA TYR A 236 4.90 17.50 18.35
C TYR A 236 5.83 17.74 17.16
N LEU A 237 5.46 17.27 15.97
CA LEU A 237 6.28 17.34 14.75
C LEU A 237 6.46 18.77 14.21
N ALA A 238 5.56 19.70 14.53
CA ALA A 238 5.68 21.11 14.15
C ALA A 238 6.71 21.87 15.03
N HIS A 239 6.99 21.39 16.25
CA HIS A 239 7.82 22.11 17.22
C HIS A 239 9.06 21.34 17.70
N GLN A 240 9.10 20.02 17.50
CA GLN A 240 10.17 19.14 17.97
C GLN A 240 10.76 18.37 16.79
N GLN A 241 12.09 18.42 16.69
CA GLN A 241 12.82 17.62 15.71
C GLN A 241 13.01 16.20 16.21
N ILE A 242 12.82 15.24 15.32
CA ILE A 242 13.22 13.85 15.56
C ILE A 242 14.55 13.63 14.86
N LEU A 243 15.58 13.34 15.63
CA LEU A 243 16.95 13.18 15.14
C LEU A 243 17.37 11.71 15.13
N THR A 244 18.27 11.36 14.22
CA THR A 244 18.99 10.09 14.29
C THR A 244 20.07 10.12 15.38
N ASP A 245 20.65 8.97 15.71
CA ASP A 245 21.82 8.87 16.61
C ASP A 245 22.97 9.80 16.18
N ASP A 246 23.13 10.04 14.88
CA ASP A 246 24.13 10.98 14.33
C ASP A 246 23.66 12.44 14.20
N GLY A 247 22.51 12.81 14.78
CA GLY A 247 21.97 14.17 14.75
C GLY A 247 21.33 14.60 13.42
N ILE A 248 20.91 13.66 12.56
CA ILE A 248 20.24 13.98 11.28
C ILE A 248 18.73 14.08 11.51
N ASP A 249 18.14 15.20 11.11
CA ASP A 249 16.69 15.41 11.19
C ASP A 249 15.93 14.47 10.22
N ILE A 250 15.02 13.68 10.80
CA ILE A 250 14.14 12.73 10.12
C ILE A 250 12.65 13.02 10.38
N THR A 251 12.31 14.18 10.92
CA THR A 251 10.93 14.60 11.26
C THR A 251 9.99 14.42 10.08
N MET A 252 10.40 14.82 8.88
CA MET A 252 9.60 14.67 7.66
C MET A 252 9.39 13.20 7.24
N ALA A 253 10.38 12.33 7.51
CA ALA A 253 10.25 10.91 7.21
C ALA A 253 9.26 10.23 8.19
N VAL A 254 9.29 10.63 9.47
CA VAL A 254 8.34 10.16 10.49
C VAL A 254 6.92 10.65 10.18
N ALA A 255 6.75 11.92 9.83
CA ALA A 255 5.45 12.47 9.44
C ALA A 255 4.86 11.70 8.23
N ALA A 256 5.67 11.46 7.19
CA ALA A 256 5.26 10.67 6.03
C ALA A 256 4.90 9.22 6.40
N ALA A 257 5.60 8.62 7.35
CA ALA A 257 5.28 7.28 7.82
C ALA A 257 3.93 7.22 8.54
N ILE A 258 3.69 8.13 9.50
CA ILE A 258 2.45 8.19 10.27
C ILE A 258 1.24 8.40 9.35
N VAL A 259 1.34 9.32 8.37
CA VAL A 259 0.26 9.54 7.38
C VAL A 259 -0.06 8.24 6.62
N ALA A 260 0.95 7.49 6.17
CA ALA A 260 0.73 6.24 5.45
C ALA A 260 0.07 5.16 6.33
N ILE A 261 0.55 5.00 7.57
CA ILE A 261 0.04 4.01 8.53
C ILE A 261 -1.40 4.33 8.94
N ARG A 262 -1.72 5.61 9.19
CA ARG A 262 -3.09 6.04 9.49
C ARG A 262 -4.01 5.76 8.30
N GLY A 263 -3.53 6.03 7.09
CA GLY A 263 -4.25 5.72 5.85
C GLY A 263 -4.65 4.25 5.75
N ILE A 264 -3.76 3.30 6.10
CA ILE A 264 -4.12 1.86 6.11
C ILE A 264 -5.28 1.65 7.06
N ARG A 265 -5.17 2.15 8.30
CA ARG A 265 -6.19 1.91 9.32
C ARG A 265 -7.55 2.41 8.85
N ASN A 266 -7.60 3.63 8.32
CA ASN A 266 -8.84 4.24 7.83
C ASN A 266 -9.43 3.45 6.65
N THR A 267 -8.58 3.00 5.73
CA THR A 267 -9.01 2.23 4.54
C THR A 267 -9.46 0.81 4.93
N ALA A 268 -8.74 0.14 5.84
CA ALA A 268 -9.09 -1.18 6.34
C ALA A 268 -10.44 -1.17 7.08
N MET A 269 -10.70 -0.15 7.88
CA MET A 269 -12.00 0.02 8.54
C MET A 269 -13.12 0.29 7.53
N ALA A 270 -12.88 1.08 6.49
CA ALA A 270 -13.88 1.29 5.44
C ALA A 270 -14.21 0.00 4.67
N LEU A 271 -13.21 -0.83 4.37
CA LEU A 271 -13.41 -2.11 3.69
C LEU A 271 -14.30 -3.09 4.46
N THR A 272 -14.42 -2.95 5.79
CA THR A 272 -15.39 -3.75 6.58
C THR A 272 -16.84 -3.51 6.18
N GLN A 273 -17.12 -2.39 5.50
CA GLN A 273 -18.45 -2.01 5.02
C GLN A 273 -18.67 -2.30 3.54
N GLU A 274 -17.60 -2.59 2.78
CA GLU A 274 -17.65 -2.76 1.32
C GLU A 274 -17.51 -4.23 0.90
N LEU A 275 -16.82 -5.05 1.69
CA LEU A 275 -16.55 -6.45 1.37
C LEU A 275 -17.67 -7.39 1.85
N ASP A 276 -18.07 -8.32 0.97
CA ASP A 276 -18.89 -9.47 1.33
C ASP A 276 -18.05 -10.60 1.97
N GLU A 277 -18.67 -11.73 2.31
CA GLU A 277 -18.03 -12.87 2.98
C GLU A 277 -16.91 -13.52 2.16
N ARG A 278 -16.87 -13.29 0.85
CA ARG A 278 -15.83 -13.82 -0.07
C ARG A 278 -14.78 -12.76 -0.44
N GLY A 279 -14.94 -11.53 0.03
CA GLY A 279 -13.98 -10.45 -0.12
C GLY A 279 -12.85 -10.57 0.90
N LEU A 280 -11.61 -10.62 0.41
CA LEU A 280 -10.40 -10.40 1.19
C LEU A 280 -9.76 -9.10 0.74
N ALA A 281 -9.37 -8.24 1.68
CA ALA A 281 -8.43 -7.16 1.36
C ALA A 281 -7.04 -7.41 1.91
N HIS A 282 -6.03 -6.98 1.15
CA HIS A 282 -4.65 -6.86 1.59
C HIS A 282 -4.15 -5.44 1.35
N LEU A 283 -3.79 -4.75 2.43
CA LEU A 283 -3.32 -3.37 2.38
C LEU A 283 -1.86 -3.30 2.81
N THR A 284 -1.08 -2.42 2.16
CA THR A 284 0.29 -2.11 2.61
C THR A 284 0.54 -0.61 2.68
N ALA A 285 1.55 -0.21 3.45
CA ALA A 285 1.97 1.17 3.59
C ALA A 285 3.48 1.25 3.43
N SER A 286 3.91 2.25 2.67
CA SER A 286 5.33 2.52 2.50
C SER A 286 5.62 3.99 2.30
N THR A 287 6.84 4.39 2.65
CA THR A 287 7.39 5.70 2.28
C THR A 287 8.43 5.51 1.21
N THR A 288 8.23 6.14 0.05
CA THR A 288 9.29 6.25 -0.96
C THR A 288 10.29 7.31 -0.52
N VAL A 289 11.57 6.96 -0.48
CA VAL A 289 12.65 7.90 -0.21
C VAL A 289 13.24 8.33 -1.54
N ASN A 290 12.87 9.54 -2.00
CA ASN A 290 13.24 10.00 -3.33
C ASN A 290 14.71 10.42 -3.39
N ARG A 291 15.42 9.92 -4.40
CA ARG A 291 16.84 10.17 -4.62
C ARG A 291 17.11 10.53 -6.09
N PRO A 292 16.94 11.80 -6.48
CA PRO A 292 17.17 12.20 -7.87
C PRO A 292 18.53 11.70 -8.40
N SER A 293 18.53 11.25 -9.65
CA SER A 293 19.67 10.63 -10.34
C SER A 293 20.10 9.25 -9.80
N ARG A 294 19.31 8.62 -8.92
CA ARG A 294 19.51 7.25 -8.43
C ARG A 294 18.16 6.57 -8.25
N ASP A 295 18.20 5.26 -8.14
CA ASP A 295 17.04 4.47 -7.72
C ASP A 295 16.39 5.02 -6.46
N ASP A 296 15.08 5.08 -6.38
CA ASP A 296 14.42 5.35 -5.11
C ASP A 296 14.54 4.16 -4.15
N LEU A 297 14.47 4.46 -2.86
CA LEU A 297 14.34 3.44 -1.81
C LEU A 297 12.92 3.44 -1.29
N VAL A 298 12.57 2.36 -0.60
CA VAL A 298 11.28 2.21 0.04
C VAL A 298 11.53 1.87 1.50
N ILE A 299 10.75 2.48 2.39
CA ILE A 299 10.61 2.06 3.78
C ILE A 299 9.26 1.37 3.89
N TYR A 300 9.25 0.09 4.22
CA TYR A 300 8.02 -0.65 4.49
C TYR A 300 7.53 -0.32 5.91
N LEU A 301 6.24 -0.02 6.07
CA LEU A 301 5.72 0.56 7.31
C LEU A 301 4.65 -0.28 7.96
N ALA A 302 3.76 -0.86 7.16
CA ALA A 302 2.64 -1.60 7.66
C ALA A 302 2.04 -2.53 6.60
N ARG A 303 1.34 -3.55 7.10
CA ARG A 303 0.47 -4.43 6.33
C ARG A 303 -0.81 -4.74 7.09
N ALA A 304 -1.88 -5.02 6.36
CA ALA A 304 -3.16 -5.37 6.95
C ALA A 304 -3.95 -6.35 6.10
N THR A 305 -4.81 -7.14 6.75
CA THR A 305 -5.84 -7.95 6.10
C THR A 305 -7.21 -7.60 6.65
N VAL A 306 -8.24 -7.68 5.79
CA VAL A 306 -9.66 -7.56 6.16
C VAL A 306 -10.37 -8.78 5.60
N PHE A 307 -10.82 -9.69 6.47
CA PHE A 307 -11.53 -10.91 6.08
C PHE A 307 -12.21 -11.57 7.28
N GLY A 308 -13.31 -12.30 7.04
CA GLY A 308 -13.87 -13.22 8.03
C GLY A 308 -14.29 -12.55 9.35
N GLY A 309 -14.61 -11.26 9.33
CA GLY A 309 -14.98 -10.50 10.51
C GLY A 309 -13.80 -10.04 11.36
N GLN A 310 -12.58 -10.09 10.82
CA GLN A 310 -11.36 -9.59 11.45
C GLN A 310 -10.58 -8.65 10.52
N VAL A 311 -10.26 -7.47 11.05
CA VAL A 311 -9.18 -6.64 10.54
C VAL A 311 -7.94 -6.98 11.36
N ARG A 312 -6.84 -7.36 10.71
CA ARG A 312 -5.53 -7.56 11.35
C ARG A 312 -4.54 -6.56 10.79
N ILE A 313 -3.84 -5.81 11.65
CA ILE A 313 -2.89 -4.75 11.24
C ILE A 313 -1.56 -4.98 11.96
N GLN A 314 -0.46 -4.97 11.20
CA GLN A 314 0.90 -4.96 11.73
C GLN A 314 1.61 -3.72 11.18
N CYS A 315 2.10 -2.85 12.06
CA CYS A 315 2.66 -1.57 11.64
C CYS A 315 3.70 -1.03 12.62
N LEU A 316 4.58 -0.16 12.11
CA LEU A 316 5.25 0.83 12.95
C LEU A 316 4.18 1.76 13.54
N GLY A 317 4.29 2.10 14.83
CA GLY A 317 3.19 2.76 15.53
C GLY A 317 2.93 4.20 15.06
N THR A 318 1.84 4.80 15.51
CA THR A 318 1.39 6.11 15.02
C THR A 318 1.71 7.28 15.94
N HIS A 319 2.57 7.11 16.94
CA HIS A 319 2.88 8.16 17.93
C HIS A 319 4.27 8.76 17.68
N ALA A 320 4.32 10.03 17.28
CA ALA A 320 5.53 10.71 16.83
C ALA A 320 6.63 10.74 17.89
N GLU A 321 6.28 10.94 19.15
CA GLU A 321 7.21 11.02 20.29
C GLU A 321 7.95 9.72 20.58
N LYS A 322 7.45 8.59 20.06
CA LYS A 322 8.10 7.27 20.20
C LYS A 322 9.07 6.97 19.06
N TYR A 323 9.09 7.79 18.02
CA TYR A 323 9.99 7.56 16.89
C TYR A 323 11.41 8.03 17.21
N SER A 324 12.37 7.24 16.76
CA SER A 324 13.77 7.65 16.61
C SER A 324 14.33 7.02 15.33
N GLY A 325 15.61 7.26 15.04
CA GLY A 325 16.24 6.58 13.92
C GLY A 325 17.74 6.45 14.05
N LYS A 326 18.31 5.64 13.17
CA LYS A 326 19.76 5.52 13.01
C LYS A 326 20.12 5.32 11.56
N LEU A 327 21.35 5.67 11.21
CA LEU A 327 21.91 5.34 9.91
C LEU A 327 22.74 4.06 10.01
N VAL A 328 22.30 3.00 9.35
CA VAL A 328 23.00 1.70 9.30
C VAL A 328 23.67 1.49 7.96
N GLU A 329 24.82 0.81 7.94
CA GLU A 329 25.41 0.34 6.69
C GLU A 329 24.61 -0.85 6.16
N TYR A 330 24.08 -0.73 4.95
CA TYR A 330 23.33 -1.81 4.30
C TYR A 330 23.49 -1.74 2.78
N ALA A 331 23.89 -2.87 2.18
CA ALA A 331 24.19 -2.99 0.76
C ALA A 331 25.18 -1.90 0.27
N GLY A 332 26.24 -1.66 1.05
CA GLY A 332 27.29 -0.68 0.72
C GLY A 332 26.88 0.79 0.82
N GLU A 333 25.73 1.10 1.44
CA GLU A 333 25.30 2.46 1.70
C GLU A 333 24.74 2.64 3.11
N ARG A 334 24.99 3.80 3.70
CA ARG A 334 24.23 4.28 4.88
C ARG A 334 22.75 4.45 4.55
N ARG A 335 21.88 3.66 5.18
CA ARG A 335 20.41 3.64 5.08
C ARG A 335 19.77 4.15 6.36
N LEU A 336 18.66 4.88 6.25
CA LEU A 336 17.84 5.19 7.42
C LEU A 336 17.12 3.93 7.89
N GLN A 337 17.19 3.68 9.18
CA GLN A 337 16.33 2.74 9.90
C GLN A 337 15.54 3.53 10.93
N LEU A 338 14.23 3.59 10.74
CA LEU A 338 13.29 4.08 11.74
C LEU A 338 13.18 3.05 12.86
N ARG A 339 13.12 3.55 14.09
CA ARG A 339 12.83 2.80 15.31
C ARG A 339 11.56 3.38 15.94
N TYR A 340 10.84 2.54 16.65
CA TYR A 340 9.63 2.93 17.35
C TYR A 340 9.64 2.33 18.74
N ASP A 341 9.83 3.17 19.75
CA ASP A 341 10.01 2.72 21.14
C ASP A 341 11.15 1.68 21.21
N ASP A 342 11.05 0.71 22.13
CA ASP A 342 11.92 -0.46 22.22
C ASP A 342 11.46 -1.66 21.35
N LEU A 343 10.57 -1.44 20.37
CA LEU A 343 10.03 -2.53 19.55
C LEU A 343 11.05 -3.08 18.55
N ASP A 344 11.01 -4.40 18.36
CA ASP A 344 11.72 -5.06 17.28
C ASP A 344 10.94 -4.91 15.96
N CYS A 345 11.51 -4.15 15.03
CA CYS A 345 10.93 -3.92 13.70
C CYS A 345 10.81 -5.18 12.82
N ALA A 346 11.32 -6.34 13.25
CA ALA A 346 11.07 -7.64 12.61
C ALA A 346 9.90 -8.42 13.26
N HIS A 347 9.48 -8.04 14.47
CA HIS A 347 8.48 -8.74 15.28
C HIS A 347 7.47 -7.77 15.88
N LEU A 348 6.93 -6.87 15.05
CA LEU A 348 5.91 -5.92 15.48
C LEU A 348 4.61 -6.64 15.84
N PRO A 349 3.88 -6.19 16.88
CA PRO A 349 2.63 -6.82 17.28
C PRO A 349 1.55 -6.66 16.20
N VAL A 350 0.64 -7.65 16.16
CA VAL A 350 -0.54 -7.62 15.28
C VAL A 350 -1.75 -7.18 16.10
N GLU A 351 -2.33 -6.05 15.73
CA GLU A 351 -3.63 -5.60 16.26
C GLU A 351 -4.76 -6.34 15.54
N THR A 352 -5.79 -6.77 16.27
CA THR A 352 -6.98 -7.39 15.71
C THR A 352 -8.23 -6.61 16.11
N ILE A 353 -9.09 -6.32 15.14
CA ILE A 353 -10.35 -5.59 15.32
C ILE A 353 -11.47 -6.43 14.69
N SER A 354 -12.52 -6.73 15.46
CA SER A 354 -13.66 -7.51 14.98
C SER A 354 -14.71 -6.63 14.27
N TYR A 355 -15.36 -7.18 13.24
CA TYR A 355 -16.46 -6.52 12.52
C TYR A 355 -17.52 -7.55 12.06
N PRO A 356 -18.78 -7.14 11.85
CA PRO A 356 -19.81 -8.03 11.32
C PRO A 356 -19.56 -8.33 9.84
N VAL A 357 -19.58 -9.61 9.47
CA VAL A 357 -19.43 -10.05 8.07
C VAL A 357 -20.73 -9.78 7.31
N GLN A 358 -20.61 -9.17 6.14
CA GLN A 358 -21.74 -8.97 5.23
C GLN A 358 -21.93 -10.21 4.35
N ALA A 359 -23.19 -10.60 4.15
CA ALA A 359 -23.52 -11.65 3.19
C ALA A 359 -23.59 -11.07 1.77
N SER A 360 -23.14 -11.83 0.78
CA SER A 360 -23.08 -11.46 -0.63
C SER A 360 -24.46 -11.31 -1.24
N GLY A 361 -25.46 -11.98 -0.64
CA GLY A 361 -26.84 -11.98 -1.12
C GLY A 361 -27.04 -12.70 -2.46
N LEU A 362 -26.04 -13.45 -2.92
CA LEU A 362 -26.00 -14.17 -4.20
C LEU A 362 -26.42 -15.64 -4.10
#